data_AF-A0A8K0R1K0-F1
#
_entry.id   AF-A0A8K0R1K0-F1
#
_cell.length_a   1.000
_cell.length_b   1.000
_cell.length_c   1.000
_cell.angle_alpha   90.00
_cell.angle_beta   90.00
_cell.angle_gamma   90.00
#
_symmetry.space_group_name_H-M   'P 1'
#
loop_
_entity.id
_entity.type
_entity.pdbx_description
1 polymer ?
#
loop_
_entity_poly.entity_id
_entity_poly.type
_entity_poly.pdbx_seq_one_letter_code
_entity_poly.pdbx_strand_id
1 'polypeptide(L)'
;MVSFTTLLTSALALAAPIAAQSTPAQTISTLNTLTSKTQALQPIANSISAVNGVLLVIGQGPFPPIIQGLQEISSIAANAVNQQNGAPQTPAGADADAVFNAYRTFATEHQSLLNTLTDKAALFSTVPVIGGPVAAILRVDESAIDSLTLSIINTTPSRVQDFTPLGQSLAKAFQTAINAYSGALQKRAMKFGTRAEAVAA
;
A
#
# COMPACT_ATOMS: atom_id res chain seq x y z
N MET A 1 63.62 28.53 -12.62
CA MET A 1 62.82 28.49 -11.37
C MET A 1 61.48 27.85 -11.71
N VAL A 2 61.11 26.82 -10.98
CA VAL A 2 60.00 25.90 -11.30
C VAL A 2 58.70 26.40 -10.66
N SER A 3 57.60 26.09 -11.34
CA SER A 3 56.23 25.86 -10.84
C SER A 3 55.31 27.03 -10.52
N PHE A 4 54.13 26.94 -11.13
CA PHE A 4 52.76 27.29 -10.72
C PHE A 4 52.00 27.45 -12.05
N THR A 5 51.36 26.43 -12.62
CA THR A 5 49.93 26.18 -12.40
C THR A 5 49.49 24.98 -13.26
N THR A 6 49.93 23.78 -12.90
CA THR A 6 49.27 22.55 -13.37
C THR A 6 48.02 22.35 -12.52
N LEU A 7 46.93 23.06 -12.84
CA LEU A 7 45.70 23.00 -12.01
C LEU A 7 44.39 22.93 -12.78
N LEU A 8 44.38 22.50 -14.04
CA LEU A 8 43.13 22.16 -14.73
C LEU A 8 43.34 20.96 -15.67
N THR A 9 43.62 19.79 -15.09
CA THR A 9 43.52 18.53 -15.84
C THR A 9 42.62 17.58 -15.05
N SER A 10 41.48 17.28 -15.67
CA SER A 10 40.70 16.04 -15.55
C SER A 10 40.20 15.60 -14.17
N ALA A 11 38.90 15.79 -13.92
CA ALA A 11 37.94 14.74 -13.51
C ALA A 11 36.76 15.34 -12.72
N LEU A 12 35.96 16.21 -13.34
CA LEU A 12 34.54 16.26 -13.01
C LEU A 12 33.87 15.12 -13.80
N ALA A 13 34.16 13.89 -13.36
CA ALA A 13 33.36 12.74 -13.75
C ALA A 13 31.95 13.00 -13.21
N LEU A 14 31.03 13.33 -14.13
CA LEU A 14 29.59 13.23 -14.02
C LEU A 14 29.09 13.03 -12.57
N ALA A 15 29.04 14.11 -11.79
CA ALA A 15 28.03 14.20 -10.74
C ALA A 15 26.68 14.34 -11.45
N ALA A 16 26.25 13.25 -12.10
CA ALA A 16 24.83 13.03 -12.28
C ALA A 16 24.22 13.16 -10.89
N PRO A 17 23.06 13.83 -10.73
CA PRO A 17 22.33 13.68 -9.49
C PRO A 17 22.15 12.17 -9.32
N ILE A 18 22.85 11.60 -8.34
CA ILE A 18 22.46 10.32 -7.79
C ILE A 18 21.12 10.69 -7.16
N ALA A 19 20.03 10.58 -7.92
CA ALA A 19 18.71 10.47 -7.36
C ALA A 19 18.90 9.42 -6.27
N ALA A 20 18.70 9.80 -5.00
CA ALA A 20 19.05 8.97 -3.87
C ALA A 20 18.32 7.62 -4.02
N GLN A 21 18.99 6.65 -4.62
CA GLN A 21 18.44 5.35 -4.91
C GLN A 21 18.23 4.66 -3.58
N SER A 22 17.00 4.20 -3.33
CA SER A 22 16.62 3.58 -2.07
C SER A 22 17.56 2.42 -1.71
N THR A 23 18.25 2.51 -0.57
CA THR A 23 19.04 1.40 -0.01
C THR A 23 18.14 0.37 0.67
N PRO A 24 18.63 -0.86 0.93
CA PRO A 24 17.87 -1.85 1.72
C PRO A 24 17.44 -1.31 3.08
N ALA A 25 18.32 -0.56 3.76
CA ALA A 25 18.02 0.09 5.04
C ALA A 25 16.88 1.12 4.93
N GLN A 26 16.84 1.90 3.84
CA GLN A 26 15.73 2.83 3.57
C GLN A 26 14.43 2.08 3.28
N THR A 27 14.48 0.98 2.53
CA THR A 27 13.31 0.12 2.29
C THR A 27 12.75 -0.44 3.61
N ILE A 28 13.62 -0.93 4.51
CA ILE A 28 13.23 -1.42 5.84
C ILE A 28 12.60 -0.29 6.66
N SER A 29 13.20 0.89 6.68
CA SER A 29 12.67 2.06 7.41
C SER A 29 11.28 2.47 6.91
N THR A 30 11.09 2.48 5.59
CA THR A 30 9.78 2.72 4.97
C THR A 30 8.76 1.66 5.40
N LEU A 31 9.10 0.38 5.33
CA LEU A 31 8.21 -0.72 5.74
C LEU A 31 7.84 -0.64 7.22
N ASN A 32 8.78 -0.27 8.09
CA ASN A 32 8.51 -0.05 9.52
C ASN A 32 7.59 1.17 9.76
N THR A 33 7.73 2.22 8.94
CA THR A 33 6.85 3.39 8.98
C THR A 33 5.43 3.01 8.55
N LEU A 34 5.29 2.26 7.45
CA LEU A 34 4.01 1.73 6.99
C LEU A 34 3.36 0.82 8.03
N THR A 35 4.15 -0.03 8.69
CA THR A 35 3.70 -0.89 9.80
C THR A 35 3.17 -0.05 10.96
N SER A 36 3.94 0.93 11.42
CA SER A 36 3.55 1.83 12.52
C SER A 36 2.24 2.57 12.22
N LYS A 37 2.09 3.09 10.99
CA LYS A 37 0.86 3.77 10.56
C LYS A 37 -0.33 2.82 10.50
N THR A 38 -0.13 1.60 10.00
CA THR A 38 -1.15 0.56 9.99
C THR A 38 -1.62 0.22 11.40
N GLN A 39 -0.68 0.03 12.34
CA GLN A 39 -0.99 -0.26 13.75
C GLN A 39 -1.74 0.89 14.43
N ALA A 40 -1.42 2.14 14.09
CA ALA A 40 -2.15 3.31 14.60
C ALA A 40 -3.61 3.36 14.14
N LEU A 41 -3.94 2.76 13.00
CA LEU A 41 -5.33 2.64 12.51
C LEU A 41 -6.12 1.53 13.18
N GLN A 42 -5.46 0.51 13.73
CA GLN A 42 -6.11 -0.63 14.37
C GLN A 42 -7.10 -0.26 15.50
N PRO A 43 -6.77 0.59 16.49
CA PRO A 43 -7.73 0.98 17.53
C PRO A 43 -8.90 1.78 16.95
N ILE A 44 -8.66 2.58 15.91
CA ILE A 44 -9.70 3.38 15.24
C ILE A 44 -10.67 2.46 14.49
N ALA A 45 -10.16 1.49 13.73
CA ALA A 45 -10.97 0.46 13.08
C ALA A 45 -11.79 -0.36 14.08
N ASN A 46 -11.19 -0.70 15.22
CA ASN A 46 -11.89 -1.41 16.29
C ASN A 46 -13.02 -0.60 16.94
N SER A 47 -12.90 0.73 16.97
CA SER A 47 -13.94 1.64 17.49
C SER A 47 -15.18 1.76 16.58
N ILE A 48 -15.11 1.23 15.36
CA ILE A 48 -16.29 1.14 14.48
C ILE A 48 -17.35 0.26 15.17
N SER A 49 -18.53 0.84 15.33
CA SER A 49 -19.71 0.19 15.89
C SER A 49 -20.93 0.47 15.00
N ALA A 50 -21.98 -0.36 15.12
CA ALA A 50 -23.21 -0.21 14.35
C ALA A 50 -23.87 1.17 14.58
N VAL A 51 -23.76 1.73 15.79
CA VAL A 51 -24.31 3.05 16.17
C VAL A 51 -23.58 4.19 15.43
N ASN A 52 -22.28 4.05 15.21
CA ASN A 52 -21.46 5.03 14.47
C ASN A 52 -21.67 4.94 12.94
N GLY A 53 -22.37 3.93 12.43
CA GLY A 53 -22.65 3.78 10.99
C GLY A 53 -23.50 4.88 10.40
N VAL A 54 -24.45 5.40 11.19
CA VAL A 54 -25.26 6.56 10.78
C VAL A 54 -24.38 7.80 10.60
N LEU A 55 -23.32 7.95 11.39
CA LEU A 55 -22.40 9.08 11.29
C LEU A 55 -21.59 9.06 9.98
N LEU A 56 -21.33 7.90 9.39
CA LEU A 56 -20.59 7.78 8.14
C LEU A 56 -21.35 8.46 6.97
N VAL A 57 -22.69 8.51 7.00
CA VAL A 57 -23.51 9.24 6.00
C VAL A 57 -23.26 10.75 6.03
N ILE A 58 -22.97 11.31 7.21
CA ILE A 58 -22.73 12.74 7.40
C ILE A 58 -21.22 13.07 7.55
N GLY A 59 -20.34 12.13 7.23
CA GLY A 59 -18.89 12.32 7.31
C GLY A 59 -18.34 12.44 8.74
N GLN A 60 -19.07 11.93 9.74
CA GLN A 60 -18.66 11.92 11.14
C GLN A 60 -18.33 10.50 11.62
N GLY A 61 -17.62 10.39 12.74
CA GLY A 61 -17.26 9.11 13.36
C GLY A 61 -15.83 8.64 13.01
N PRO A 62 -15.53 7.33 13.14
CA PRO A 62 -14.16 6.80 13.04
C PRO A 62 -13.63 6.65 11.60
N PHE A 63 -14.47 6.88 10.59
CA PHE A 63 -14.11 6.63 9.19
C PHE A 63 -13.23 7.69 8.52
N PRO A 64 -13.42 9.01 8.73
CA PRO A 64 -12.50 10.01 8.19
C PRO A 64 -11.02 9.78 8.59
N PRO A 65 -10.67 9.48 9.86
CA PRO A 65 -9.29 9.16 10.22
C PRO A 65 -8.76 7.89 9.53
N ILE A 66 -9.62 6.88 9.32
CA ILE A 66 -9.23 5.65 8.59
C ILE A 66 -8.92 5.98 7.13
N ILE A 67 -9.78 6.74 6.47
CA ILE A 67 -9.57 7.16 5.08
C ILE A 67 -8.28 7.97 4.96
N GLN A 68 -8.05 8.92 5.86
CA GLN A 68 -6.82 9.72 5.87
C GLN A 68 -5.58 8.84 6.11
N GLY A 69 -5.61 7.91 7.07
CA GLY A 69 -4.46 7.06 7.32
C GLY A 69 -4.16 6.09 6.17
N LEU A 70 -5.18 5.51 5.54
CA LEU A 70 -5.00 4.69 4.32
C LEU A 70 -4.45 5.54 3.17
N GLN A 71 -4.89 6.79 3.04
CA GLN A 71 -4.34 7.73 2.07
C GLN A 71 -2.86 8.04 2.33
N GLU A 72 -2.46 8.22 3.59
CA GLU A 72 -1.05 8.41 3.94
C GLU A 72 -0.20 7.17 3.66
N ILE A 73 -0.71 5.97 4.00
CA ILE A 73 -0.06 4.69 3.71
C ILE A 73 0.17 4.55 2.20
N SER A 74 -0.88 4.73 1.40
CA SER A 74 -0.80 4.63 -0.06
C SER A 74 0.19 5.65 -0.67
N SER A 75 0.22 6.88 -0.14
CA SER A 75 1.17 7.92 -0.56
C SER A 75 2.62 7.54 -0.24
N ILE A 76 2.89 7.03 0.97
CA ILE A 76 4.24 6.58 1.35
C ILE A 76 4.68 5.41 0.46
N ALA A 77 3.80 4.45 0.22
CA ALA A 77 4.07 3.31 -0.65
C ALA A 77 4.38 3.74 -2.09
N ALA A 78 3.57 4.65 -2.67
CA ALA A 78 3.81 5.18 -4.00
C ALA A 78 5.13 5.96 -4.10
N ASN A 79 5.46 6.76 -3.08
CA ASN A 79 6.74 7.46 -3.01
C ASN A 79 7.93 6.48 -2.89
N ALA A 80 7.77 5.39 -2.15
CA ALA A 80 8.80 4.36 -2.02
C ALA A 80 9.08 3.65 -3.34
N VAL A 81 8.04 3.35 -4.12
CA VAL A 81 8.20 2.82 -5.50
C VAL A 81 9.00 3.80 -6.36
N ASN A 82 8.67 5.08 -6.32
CA ASN A 82 9.39 6.10 -7.09
C ASN A 82 10.87 6.21 -6.68
N GLN A 83 11.19 6.00 -5.40
CA GLN A 83 12.57 6.01 -4.89
C GLN A 83 13.36 4.72 -5.20
N GLN A 84 12.65 3.62 -5.46
CA GLN A 84 13.24 2.33 -5.85
C GLN A 84 13.51 2.24 -7.36
N ASN A 85 12.98 3.17 -8.17
CA ASN A 85 13.28 3.23 -9.60
C ASN A 85 14.78 3.40 -9.85
N GLY A 86 15.38 2.38 -10.45
CA GLY A 86 16.82 2.34 -10.74
C GLY A 86 17.71 1.98 -9.55
N ALA A 87 17.15 1.65 -8.39
CA ALA A 87 17.93 1.17 -7.26
C ALA A 87 18.65 -0.14 -7.59
N PRO A 88 19.88 -0.34 -7.08
CA PRO A 88 20.60 -1.59 -7.28
C PRO A 88 19.87 -2.75 -6.61
N GLN A 89 20.03 -3.94 -7.17
CA GLN A 89 19.47 -5.15 -6.54
C GLN A 89 20.15 -5.41 -5.19
N THR A 90 19.35 -5.72 -4.19
CA THR A 90 19.79 -6.17 -2.88
C THR A 90 20.44 -7.54 -3.02
N PRO A 91 21.74 -7.68 -2.68
CA PRO A 91 22.41 -8.97 -2.73
C PRO A 91 21.73 -10.00 -1.81
N ALA A 92 21.82 -11.28 -2.17
CA ALA A 92 21.38 -12.35 -1.27
C ALA A 92 22.20 -12.32 0.03
N GLY A 93 21.54 -12.50 1.17
CA GLY A 93 22.15 -12.45 2.49
C GLY A 93 21.36 -11.56 3.45
N ALA A 94 22.02 -11.13 4.53
CA ALA A 94 21.37 -10.47 5.67
C ALA A 94 20.47 -9.29 5.32
N ASP A 95 20.83 -8.48 4.31
CA ASP A 95 20.03 -7.33 3.88
C ASP A 95 18.72 -7.76 3.21
N ALA A 96 18.76 -8.76 2.33
CA ALA A 96 17.55 -9.32 1.70
C ALA A 96 16.63 -9.97 2.75
N ASP A 97 17.20 -10.68 3.72
CA ASP A 97 16.49 -11.26 4.85
C ASP A 97 15.80 -10.19 5.70
N ALA A 98 16.48 -9.09 5.97
CA ALA A 98 15.97 -7.98 6.77
C ALA A 98 14.82 -7.25 6.04
N VAL A 99 14.95 -6.99 4.73
CA VAL A 99 13.87 -6.44 3.89
C VAL A 99 12.66 -7.38 3.90
N PHE A 100 12.88 -8.68 3.71
CA PHE A 100 11.81 -9.67 3.76
C PHE A 100 11.08 -9.68 5.10
N ASN A 101 11.82 -9.69 6.22
CA ASN A 101 11.23 -9.70 7.56
C ASN A 101 10.42 -8.43 7.84
N ALA A 102 10.92 -7.26 7.41
CA ALA A 102 10.19 -6.00 7.52
C ALA A 102 8.89 -6.03 6.70
N TYR A 103 8.95 -6.51 5.46
CA TYR A 103 7.78 -6.62 4.59
C TYR A 103 6.76 -7.62 5.14
N ARG A 104 7.21 -8.78 5.63
CA ARG A 104 6.35 -9.78 6.26
C ARG A 104 5.59 -9.20 7.46
N THR A 105 6.28 -8.41 8.28
CA THR A 105 5.67 -7.76 9.45
C THR A 105 4.62 -6.75 8.98
N PHE A 106 4.97 -5.88 8.05
CA PHE A 106 4.03 -4.95 7.43
C PHE A 106 2.79 -5.66 6.86
N ALA A 107 2.99 -6.67 6.01
CA ALA A 107 1.91 -7.40 5.36
C ALA A 107 0.98 -8.08 6.37
N THR A 108 1.52 -8.62 7.46
CA THR A 108 0.74 -9.26 8.52
C THR A 108 -0.14 -8.24 9.25
N GLU A 109 0.43 -7.11 9.67
CA GLU A 109 -0.31 -6.06 10.37
C GLU A 109 -1.36 -5.41 9.46
N HIS A 110 -1.02 -5.20 8.18
CA HIS A 110 -1.92 -4.60 7.22
C HIS A 110 -3.08 -5.53 6.86
N GLN A 111 -2.82 -6.83 6.74
CA GLN A 111 -3.87 -7.84 6.61
C GLN A 111 -4.79 -7.87 7.84
N SER A 112 -4.26 -7.73 9.05
CA SER A 112 -5.07 -7.66 10.28
C SER A 112 -6.03 -6.46 10.27
N LEU A 113 -5.54 -5.29 9.84
CA LEU A 113 -6.37 -4.10 9.66
C LEU A 113 -7.49 -4.33 8.64
N LEU A 114 -7.16 -4.89 7.47
CA LEU A 114 -8.14 -5.19 6.41
C LEU A 114 -9.21 -6.19 6.85
N ASN A 115 -8.82 -7.23 7.59
CA ASN A 115 -9.76 -8.19 8.18
C ASN A 115 -10.69 -7.49 9.18
N THR A 116 -10.14 -6.64 10.04
CA THR A 116 -10.93 -5.85 10.99
C THR A 116 -11.94 -4.97 10.26
N LEU A 117 -11.51 -4.21 9.25
CA LEU A 117 -12.40 -3.38 8.44
C LEU A 117 -13.49 -4.20 7.75
N THR A 118 -13.16 -5.40 7.26
CA THR A 118 -14.13 -6.34 6.68
C THR A 118 -15.20 -6.76 7.70
N ASP A 119 -14.79 -7.17 8.90
CA ASP A 119 -15.71 -7.58 9.97
C ASP A 119 -16.63 -6.42 10.38
N LYS A 120 -16.08 -5.20 10.41
CA LYS A 120 -16.85 -3.99 10.72
C LYS A 120 -17.80 -3.59 9.61
N ALA A 121 -17.45 -3.82 8.34
CA ALA A 121 -18.36 -3.60 7.22
C ALA A 121 -19.62 -4.48 7.30
N ALA A 122 -19.51 -5.69 7.86
CA ALA A 122 -20.66 -6.58 8.07
C ALA A 122 -21.75 -5.97 8.98
N LEU A 123 -21.36 -5.09 9.92
CA LEU A 123 -22.30 -4.35 10.78
C LEU A 123 -23.22 -3.40 9.99
N PHE A 124 -22.83 -3.01 8.78
CA PHE A 124 -23.57 -2.09 7.91
C PHE A 124 -24.21 -2.78 6.70
N SER A 125 -24.27 -4.11 6.71
CA SER A 125 -24.87 -4.92 5.62
C SER A 125 -26.34 -4.59 5.33
N THR A 126 -27.04 -3.95 6.28
CA THR A 126 -28.43 -3.50 6.16
C THR A 126 -28.58 -2.09 5.60
N VAL A 127 -27.50 -1.29 5.50
CA VAL A 127 -27.57 0.10 5.04
C VAL A 127 -26.94 0.24 3.64
N PRO A 128 -27.74 0.62 2.62
CA PRO A 128 -27.39 0.36 1.21
C PRO A 128 -26.20 1.13 0.62
N VAL A 129 -25.78 2.30 1.17
CA VAL A 129 -24.85 3.22 0.46
C VAL A 129 -23.90 3.96 1.39
N ILE A 130 -23.29 3.30 2.38
CA ILE A 130 -22.34 4.02 3.26
C ILE A 130 -20.86 3.75 2.96
N GLY A 131 -20.50 2.60 2.40
CA GLY A 131 -19.09 2.22 2.23
C GLY A 131 -18.36 2.78 1.00
N GLY A 132 -19.00 3.58 0.15
CA GLY A 132 -18.42 4.06 -1.12
C GLY A 132 -17.04 4.75 -0.97
N PRO A 133 -16.89 5.77 -0.10
CA PRO A 133 -15.60 6.44 0.12
C PRO A 133 -14.52 5.51 0.67
N VAL A 134 -14.89 4.58 1.56
CA VAL A 134 -13.95 3.59 2.13
C VAL A 134 -13.48 2.61 1.05
N ALA A 135 -14.41 2.11 0.22
CA ALA A 135 -14.08 1.24 -0.91
C ALA A 135 -13.22 1.96 -1.96
N ALA A 136 -13.40 3.27 -2.15
CA ALA A 136 -12.56 4.06 -3.05
C ALA A 136 -11.12 4.14 -2.55
N ILE A 137 -10.90 4.49 -1.27
CA ILE A 137 -9.54 4.58 -0.74
C ILE A 137 -8.86 3.21 -0.63
N LEU A 138 -9.59 2.15 -0.32
CA LEU A 138 -9.04 0.79 -0.31
C LEU A 138 -8.52 0.34 -1.68
N ARG A 139 -9.14 0.78 -2.79
CA ARG A 139 -8.62 0.51 -4.15
C ARG A 139 -7.33 1.26 -4.44
N VAL A 140 -7.24 2.50 -3.98
CA VAL A 140 -6.02 3.31 -4.12
C VAL A 140 -4.88 2.67 -3.32
N ASP A 141 -5.19 2.22 -2.10
CA ASP A 141 -4.23 1.56 -1.22
C ASP A 141 -3.77 0.20 -1.79
N GLU A 142 -4.69 -0.65 -2.26
CA GLU A 142 -4.37 -1.91 -2.95
C GLU A 142 -3.39 -1.68 -4.11
N SER A 143 -3.69 -0.72 -4.99
CA SER A 143 -2.82 -0.41 -6.13
C SER A 143 -1.42 0.07 -5.72
N ALA A 144 -1.31 0.87 -4.64
CA ALA A 144 -0.04 1.38 -4.15
C ALA A 144 0.80 0.27 -3.50
N ILE A 145 0.17 -0.59 -2.70
CA ILE A 145 0.83 -1.71 -2.01
C ILE A 145 1.22 -2.83 -2.97
N ASP A 146 0.41 -3.12 -4.00
CA ASP A 146 0.78 -4.07 -5.05
C ASP A 146 2.02 -3.57 -5.83
N SER A 147 2.04 -2.28 -6.17
CA SER A 147 3.19 -1.66 -6.83
C SER A 147 4.45 -1.70 -5.95
N LEU A 148 4.30 -1.43 -4.65
CA LEU A 148 5.39 -1.55 -3.68
C LEU A 148 5.91 -2.98 -3.58
N THR A 149 5.00 -3.96 -3.53
CA THR A 149 5.34 -5.38 -3.46
C THR A 149 6.13 -5.81 -4.69
N LEU A 150 5.67 -5.45 -5.89
CA LEU A 150 6.38 -5.72 -7.15
C LEU A 150 7.77 -5.04 -7.17
N SER A 151 7.86 -3.80 -6.70
CA SER A 151 9.12 -3.06 -6.62
C SER A 151 10.13 -3.73 -5.67
N ILE A 152 9.68 -4.21 -4.51
CA ILE A 152 10.50 -4.97 -3.56
C ILE A 152 10.95 -6.31 -4.16
N ILE A 153 10.07 -7.01 -4.88
CA ILE A 153 10.41 -8.26 -5.59
C ILE A 153 11.52 -8.02 -6.63
N ASN A 154 11.40 -6.95 -7.42
CA ASN A 154 12.37 -6.61 -8.46
C ASN A 154 13.75 -6.22 -7.88
N THR A 155 13.74 -5.53 -6.74
CA THR A 155 14.96 -5.12 -6.03
C THR A 155 15.54 -6.23 -5.15
N THR A 156 14.77 -7.26 -4.80
CA THR A 156 15.21 -8.38 -3.95
C THR A 156 14.89 -9.73 -4.59
N PRO A 157 15.48 -10.05 -5.77
CA PRO A 157 15.11 -11.22 -6.56
C PRO A 157 15.42 -12.55 -5.87
N SER A 158 16.38 -12.56 -4.93
CA SER A 158 16.77 -13.75 -4.17
C SER A 158 15.65 -14.31 -3.28
N ARG A 159 14.59 -13.54 -3.02
CA ARG A 159 13.48 -13.89 -2.13
C ARG A 159 12.10 -13.84 -2.79
N VAL A 160 12.03 -13.84 -4.12
CA VAL A 160 10.76 -13.78 -4.88
C VAL A 160 9.75 -14.82 -4.41
N GLN A 161 10.19 -16.05 -4.16
CA GLN A 161 9.32 -17.15 -3.73
C GLN A 161 8.68 -16.92 -2.36
N ASP A 162 9.31 -16.13 -1.50
CA ASP A 162 8.79 -15.81 -0.16
C ASP A 162 7.86 -14.58 -0.20
N PHE A 163 8.18 -13.57 -1.03
CA PHE A 163 7.36 -12.36 -1.18
C PHE A 163 6.03 -12.62 -1.88
N THR A 164 6.04 -13.46 -2.92
CA THR A 164 4.87 -13.74 -3.75
C THR A 164 3.63 -14.19 -2.95
N PRO A 165 3.70 -15.20 -2.06
CA PRO A 165 2.54 -15.64 -1.30
C PRO A 165 2.02 -14.57 -0.33
N LEU A 166 2.91 -13.74 0.24
CA LEU A 166 2.51 -12.63 1.11
C LEU A 166 1.73 -11.56 0.33
N GLY A 167 2.24 -11.18 -0.85
CA GLY A 167 1.55 -10.25 -1.75
C GLY A 167 0.17 -10.76 -2.17
N GLN A 168 0.07 -12.04 -2.53
CA GLN A 168 -1.22 -12.67 -2.89
C GLN A 168 -2.22 -12.69 -1.72
N SER A 169 -1.75 -13.01 -0.51
CA SER A 169 -2.59 -12.96 0.70
C SER A 169 -3.14 -11.56 0.95
N LEU A 170 -2.28 -10.55 0.79
CA LEU A 170 -2.63 -9.14 1.00
C LEU A 170 -3.63 -8.64 -0.05
N ALA A 171 -3.39 -8.92 -1.33
CA ALA A 171 -4.33 -8.61 -2.41
C ALA A 171 -5.71 -9.24 -2.18
N LYS A 172 -5.75 -10.50 -1.72
CA LYS A 172 -7.03 -11.16 -1.37
C LYS A 172 -7.74 -10.46 -0.20
N ALA A 173 -7.01 -10.00 0.81
CA ALA A 173 -7.56 -9.25 1.93
C ALA A 173 -8.15 -7.91 1.47
N PHE A 174 -7.43 -7.18 0.60
CA PHE A 174 -7.93 -5.94 -0.02
C PHE A 174 -9.23 -6.18 -0.78
N GLN A 175 -9.26 -7.16 -1.69
CA GLN A 175 -10.46 -7.50 -2.44
C GLN A 175 -11.65 -7.83 -1.53
N THR A 176 -11.40 -8.54 -0.43
CA THR A 176 -12.45 -8.88 0.54
C THR A 176 -12.99 -7.62 1.22
N ALA A 177 -12.13 -6.73 1.70
CA ALA A 177 -12.52 -5.47 2.33
C ALA A 177 -13.24 -4.54 1.35
N ILE A 178 -12.70 -4.34 0.14
CA ILE A 178 -13.33 -3.54 -0.93
C ILE A 178 -14.72 -4.06 -1.22
N ASN A 179 -14.88 -5.37 -1.38
CA ASN A 179 -16.18 -5.98 -1.65
C ASN A 179 -17.18 -5.77 -0.50
N ALA A 180 -16.71 -5.78 0.74
CA ALA A 180 -17.56 -5.53 1.91
C ALA A 180 -18.06 -4.08 1.95
N TYR A 181 -17.21 -3.11 1.62
CA TYR A 181 -17.58 -1.68 1.60
C TYR A 181 -18.28 -1.22 0.31
N SER A 182 -18.09 -1.91 -0.81
CA SER A 182 -18.76 -1.61 -2.08
C SER A 182 -20.27 -1.89 -2.05
N GLY A 183 -20.75 -2.67 -1.08
CA GLY A 183 -22.17 -3.01 -0.91
C GLY A 183 -22.75 -3.86 -2.04
N ALA A 184 -23.96 -4.39 -1.83
CA ALA A 184 -24.65 -5.23 -2.83
C ALA A 184 -25.09 -4.46 -4.09
N LEU A 185 -25.18 -3.12 -4.02
CA LEU A 185 -25.68 -2.29 -5.12
C LEU A 185 -24.67 -2.14 -6.27
N GLN A 186 -23.36 -2.02 -6.00
CA GLN A 186 -22.36 -2.04 -7.09
C GLN A 186 -22.29 -3.40 -7.80
N LYS A 187 -22.45 -4.51 -7.05
CA LYS A 187 -22.57 -5.85 -7.64
C LYS A 187 -23.79 -5.97 -8.56
N ARG A 188 -24.92 -5.34 -8.20
CA ARG A 188 -26.11 -5.29 -9.06
C ARG A 188 -25.89 -4.39 -10.28
N ALA A 189 -25.33 -3.18 -10.10
CA ALA A 189 -25.07 -2.25 -11.20
C ALA A 189 -24.13 -2.84 -12.28
N MET A 190 -23.04 -3.50 -11.88
CA MET A 190 -22.15 -4.21 -12.84
C MET A 190 -22.85 -5.36 -13.56
N LYS A 191 -23.74 -6.10 -12.88
CA LYS A 191 -24.52 -7.18 -13.48
C LYS A 191 -25.56 -6.68 -14.51
N PHE A 192 -26.04 -5.45 -14.37
CA PHE A 192 -26.94 -4.84 -15.35
C PHE A 192 -26.18 -4.22 -16.53
N GLY A 193 -25.02 -3.60 -16.31
CA GLY A 193 -24.17 -3.07 -17.40
C GLY A 193 -23.71 -4.16 -18.37
N THR A 194 -23.16 -5.26 -17.84
CA THR A 194 -22.69 -6.41 -18.65
C THR A 194 -23.82 -7.13 -19.40
N ARG A 195 -25.04 -7.14 -18.86
CA ARG A 195 -26.21 -7.68 -19.56
C ARG A 195 -26.77 -6.75 -20.63
N ALA A 196 -26.67 -5.44 -20.44
CA ALA A 196 -27.08 -4.47 -21.45
C ALA A 196 -26.12 -4.50 -22.67
N GLU A 197 -24.82 -4.65 -22.41
CA GLU A 197 -23.81 -4.78 -23.48
C GLU A 197 -23.91 -6.12 -24.24
N ALA A 198 -24.24 -7.22 -23.55
CA ALA A 198 -24.40 -8.54 -24.18
C ALA A 198 -25.71 -8.70 -25.00
N VAL A 199 -26.68 -7.80 -24.84
CA VAL A 199 -27.94 -7.78 -25.63
C VAL A 199 -27.87 -6.76 -26.78
N ALA A 200 -26.82 -5.94 -26.81
CA ALA A 200 -26.56 -4.94 -27.86
C ALA A 200 -25.56 -5.42 -28.93
N ALA A 201 -25.07 -6.66 -28.84
CA ALA A 201 -24.19 -7.33 -29.81
C ALA A 201 -24.95 -8.50 -30.48
#